data_AF-A0A1Q6FD68-F1
#
_entry.id   AF-A0A1Q6FD68-F1
#
_cell.length_a   1.000
_cell.length_b   1.000
_cell.length_c   1.000
_cell.angle_alpha   90.00
_cell.angle_beta   90.00
_cell.angle_gamma   90.00
#
_symmetry.space_group_name_H-M   'P 1'
#
loop_
_entity.id
_entity.type
_entity.pdbx_description
1 polymer ?
#
loop_
_entity_poly.entity_id
_entity_poly.type
_entity_poly.pdbx_seq_one_letter_code
_entity_poly.pdbx_strand_id
1 'polypeptide(L)'
;MLQIDPSTDLVFEAVGGTRTIEVKTDQATWQVESNQTWCKVEKSDGTHFTVTAEENTASEPMPQLKVDQKGTATPPWQELHLKLRSVSRLRPE
;
A
#
# COMPACT_ATOMS: atom_id res chain seq x y z
N MET A 1 -7.37 0.06 -19.03
CA MET A 1 -7.86 0.01 -17.64
C MET A 1 -6.69 -0.16 -16.69
N LEU A 2 -6.67 0.60 -15.59
CA LEU A 2 -5.68 0.50 -14.52
C LEU A 2 -6.28 -0.29 -13.35
N GLN A 3 -5.64 -1.40 -12.98
CA GLN A 3 -6.08 -2.30 -11.93
C GLN A 3 -4.91 -2.73 -11.04
N ILE A 4 -5.13 -2.73 -9.74
CA ILE A 4 -4.19 -3.16 -8.71
C ILE A 4 -4.64 -4.52 -8.18
N ASP A 5 -3.69 -5.44 -8.01
CA ASP A 5 -3.92 -6.79 -7.50
C ASP A 5 -2.97 -7.07 -6.31
N PRO A 6 -3.51 -7.35 -5.11
CA PRO A 6 -4.93 -7.41 -4.78
C PRO A 6 -5.57 -6.02 -4.66
N SER A 7 -6.84 -5.88 -5.06
CA SER A 7 -7.62 -4.65 -4.89
C SER A 7 -8.30 -4.54 -3.52
N THR A 8 -7.95 -5.42 -2.59
CA THR A 8 -8.52 -5.48 -1.23
C THR A 8 -7.57 -4.82 -0.23
N ASP A 9 -8.10 -4.49 0.95
CA ASP A 9 -7.27 -3.97 2.04
C ASP A 9 -6.08 -4.89 2.35
N LEU A 10 -4.88 -4.32 2.36
CA LEU A 10 -3.69 -4.99 2.84
C LEU A 10 -3.54 -4.76 4.34
N VAL A 11 -3.30 -5.83 5.10
CA VAL A 11 -3.10 -5.74 6.55
C VAL A 11 -1.67 -6.18 6.87
N PHE A 12 -0.94 -5.30 7.53
CA PHE A 12 0.38 -5.55 8.10
C PHE A 12 0.27 -5.71 9.61
N GLU A 13 1.09 -6.60 10.17
CA GLU A 13 1.26 -6.73 11.61
C GLU A 13 2.08 -5.56 12.16
N ALA A 14 2.01 -5.29 13.46
CA ALA A 14 2.68 -4.13 14.06
C ALA A 14 4.20 -4.11 13.80
N VAL A 15 4.82 -5.28 13.61
CA VAL A 15 6.23 -5.41 13.22
C VAL A 15 6.56 -4.83 11.84
N GLY A 16 5.56 -4.44 11.06
CA GLY A 16 5.72 -4.00 9.68
C GLY A 16 5.94 -5.16 8.71
N GLY A 17 6.50 -4.84 7.54
CA GLY A 17 6.86 -5.83 6.52
C GLY A 17 6.81 -5.28 5.11
N THR A 18 7.21 -6.11 4.14
CA THR A 18 7.18 -5.77 2.71
C THR A 18 6.16 -6.62 1.98
N ARG A 19 5.37 -6.01 1.11
CA ARG A 19 4.43 -6.67 0.21
C ARG A 19 4.66 -6.19 -1.20
N THR A 20 4.54 -7.11 -2.15
CA THR A 20 4.58 -6.79 -3.59
C THR A 20 3.15 -6.71 -4.10
N ILE A 21 2.87 -5.68 -4.88
CA ILE A 21 1.57 -5.41 -5.47
C ILE A 21 1.73 -5.43 -6.99
N GLU A 22 0.86 -6.17 -7.65
CA GLU A 22 0.80 -6.23 -9.11
C GLU A 22 -0.10 -5.11 -9.63
N VAL A 23 0.32 -4.50 -10.74
CA VAL A 23 -0.38 -3.44 -11.44
C VAL A 23 -0.63 -3.91 -12.87
N LYS A 24 -1.90 -4.18 -13.15
CA LYS A 24 -2.43 -4.49 -14.47
C LYS A 24 -2.90 -3.20 -15.10
N THR A 25 -2.07 -2.63 -15.96
CA THR A 25 -2.39 -1.41 -16.71
C THR A 25 -1.97 -1.56 -18.16
N ASP A 26 -2.81 -1.05 -19.06
CA ASP A 26 -2.58 -0.91 -20.50
C ASP A 26 -1.89 0.42 -20.86
N GLN A 27 -1.61 1.25 -19.86
CA GLN A 27 -1.02 2.56 -20.05
C GLN A 27 0.51 2.49 -20.12
N ALA A 28 1.08 3.34 -20.98
CA ALA A 28 2.54 3.47 -21.12
C ALA A 28 3.21 4.01 -19.85
N THR A 29 2.52 4.85 -19.07
CA THR A 29 3.03 5.48 -17.86
C THR A 29 1.97 5.55 -16.76
N TRP A 30 2.40 5.28 -15.52
CA TRP A 30 1.60 5.40 -14.31
C TRP A 30 2.50 5.78 -13.14
N GLN A 31 1.93 6.48 -12.17
CA GLN A 31 2.57 6.92 -10.94
C GLN A 31 1.90 6.28 -9.73
N VAL A 32 2.66 6.11 -8.66
CA VAL A 32 2.19 5.58 -7.39
C VAL A 32 2.78 6.41 -6.26
N GLU A 33 1.93 6.88 -5.35
CA GLU A 33 2.34 7.70 -4.22
C GLU A 33 1.70 7.18 -2.93
N SER A 34 2.46 7.17 -1.84
CA SER A 34 1.95 6.92 -0.49
C SER A 34 1.64 8.23 0.22
N ASN A 35 0.47 8.34 0.84
CA ASN A 35 0.10 9.49 1.66
C ASN A 35 0.54 9.38 3.14
N GLN A 36 1.27 8.33 3.51
CA GLN A 36 1.73 8.10 4.89
C GLN A 36 3.25 7.95 4.95
N THR A 37 3.83 8.35 6.09
CA THR A 37 5.29 8.28 6.34
C THR A 37 5.76 6.90 6.80
N TRP A 38 4.89 6.12 7.44
CA TRP A 38 5.20 4.77 7.93
C TRP A 38 5.23 3.72 6.82
N CYS A 39 4.76 4.05 5.61
CA CYS A 39 4.78 3.13 4.48
C CYS A 39 5.52 3.78 3.32
N LYS A 40 6.58 3.11 2.87
CA LYS A 40 7.30 3.45 1.65
C LYS A 40 6.75 2.64 0.49
N VAL A 41 6.42 3.32 -0.60
CA VAL A 41 6.08 2.68 -1.86
C VAL A 41 7.25 2.85 -2.82
N GLU A 42 7.76 1.75 -3.35
CA GLU A 42 8.80 1.77 -4.37
C GLU A 42 8.30 1.02 -5.59
N LYS A 43 8.34 1.67 -6.75
CA LYS A 43 8.01 1.01 -8.01
C LYS A 43 9.16 0.09 -8.39
N SER A 44 8.92 -1.22 -8.33
CA SER A 44 9.91 -2.24 -8.69
C SER A 44 10.04 -2.33 -10.21
N ASP A 45 8.90 -2.45 -10.91
CA ASP A 45 8.84 -2.65 -12.35
C ASP A 45 7.70 -1.84 -12.99
N GLY A 46 7.62 -1.87 -14.32
CA GLY A 46 6.51 -1.27 -15.06
C GLY A 46 5.13 -1.84 -14.70
N THR A 47 5.06 -2.98 -14.00
CA THR A 47 3.82 -3.66 -13.61
C THR A 47 3.79 -4.08 -12.14
N HIS A 48 4.80 -3.75 -11.33
CA HIS A 48 4.85 -4.13 -9.92
C HIS A 48 5.40 -2.99 -9.08
N PHE A 49 4.88 -2.85 -7.86
CA PHE A 49 5.48 -2.00 -6.85
C PHE A 49 5.51 -2.72 -5.50
N THR A 50 6.53 -2.40 -4.72
CA THR A 50 6.69 -2.87 -3.35
C THR A 50 6.21 -1.82 -2.37
N VAL A 51 5.45 -2.26 -1.38
CA VAL A 51 5.03 -1.46 -0.24
C VAL A 51 5.71 -2.03 1.00
N THR A 52 6.52 -1.19 1.64
CA THR A 52 7.26 -1.50 2.86
C THR A 52 6.68 -0.68 3.99
N ALA A 53 5.99 -1.36 4.91
CA ALA A 53 5.51 -0.77 6.15
C ALA A 53 6.60 -0.88 7.22
N GLU A 54 6.93 0.23 7.86
CA GLU A 54 7.80 0.28 9.03
C GLU A 54 7.07 -0.25 10.26
N GLU A 55 7.84 -0.71 11.26
CA GLU A 55 7.28 -1.18 12.53
C GLU A 55 6.48 -0.06 13.22
N ASN A 56 5.22 -0.35 13.51
CA ASN A 56 4.41 0.48 14.37
C ASN A 56 4.70 0.12 15.83
N THR A 57 5.50 0.96 16.50
CA THR A 57 5.76 0.86 17.94
C THR A 57 4.67 1.53 18.80
N ALA A 58 3.68 2.18 18.18
CA ALA A 58 2.59 2.82 18.89
C ALA A 58 1.56 1.81 19.40
N SER A 59 0.84 2.22 20.44
CA SER A 59 -0.26 1.44 21.01
C SER A 59 -1.52 1.46 20.14
N GLU A 60 -1.64 2.43 19.24
CA GLU A 60 -2.76 2.61 18.33
C GLU A 60 -2.39 2.20 16.90
N PRO A 61 -3.35 1.72 16.09
CA PRO A 61 -3.08 1.35 14.71
C PRO A 61 -2.73 2.60 13.90
N MET A 62 -1.84 2.47 12.92
CA MET A 62 -1.51 3.59 12.06
C MET A 62 -2.71 3.95 11.17
N PRO A 63 -2.89 5.24 10.81
CA PRO A 63 -3.95 5.67 9.91
C PRO A 63 -3.86 4.92 8.58
N GLN A 64 -5.02 4.64 8.00
CA GLN A 64 -5.13 3.91 6.73
C GLN A 64 -4.33 4.64 5.65
N LEU A 65 -3.35 3.96 5.08
CA LEU A 65 -2.61 4.46 3.93
C LEU A 65 -3.48 4.28 2.70
N LYS A 66 -3.54 5.34 1.91
CA LYS A 66 -4.16 5.36 0.59
C LYS A 66 -3.01 5.47 -0.39
N VAL A 67 -2.86 4.43 -1.22
CA VAL A 67 -1.93 4.49 -2.34
C VAL A 67 -2.71 5.02 -3.52
N ASP A 68 -2.42 6.26 -3.90
CA ASP A 68 -3.00 6.89 -5.08
C ASP A 68 -2.17 6.49 -6.28
N GLN A 69 -2.77 5.73 -7.18
CA GLN A 69 -2.17 5.42 -8.46
C GLN A 69 -2.75 6.34 -9.52
N LYS A 70 -1.93 7.12 -10.22
CA LYS A 70 -2.39 8.03 -11.28
C LYS A 70 -1.93 7.52 -12.64
N GLY A 71 -2.90 7.30 -13.51
CA GLY A 71 -2.74 6.97 -14.90
C GLY A 71 -3.36 8.00 -15.84
N THR A 72 -3.34 7.72 -17.13
CA THR A 72 -3.92 8.49 -18.23
C THR A 72 -5.33 8.03 -18.64
N ALA A 73 -5.82 6.88 -18.17
CA ALA A 73 -7.18 6.38 -18.45
C ALA A 73 -8.27 7.12 -17.65
N THR A 74 -9.56 6.86 -17.93
CA THR A 74 -10.69 7.50 -17.22
C THR A 74 -11.54 6.42 -16.52
N PRO A 75 -11.77 6.47 -15.19
CA PRO A 75 -11.12 7.36 -14.23
C PRO A 75 -9.61 7.05 -14.10
N PRO A 76 -8.75 8.08 -13.94
CA PRO A 76 -7.31 7.90 -13.96
C PRO A 76 -6.71 7.34 -12.68
N TRP A 77 -7.50 7.07 -11.64
CA TRP A 77 -6.95 6.71 -10.35
C TRP A 77 -7.58 5.47 -9.72
N GLN A 78 -6.76 4.78 -8.94
CA GLN A 78 -7.17 3.67 -8.10
C GLN A 78 -6.53 3.77 -6.73
N GLU A 79 -7.30 3.37 -5.72
CA GLU A 79 -6.96 3.53 -4.32
C GLU A 79 -6.76 2.15 -3.69
N LEU A 80 -5.58 1.91 -3.12
CA LEU A 80 -5.30 0.71 -2.32
C LEU A 80 -5.20 1.11 -0.85
N HIS A 81 -5.94 0.41 0.00
CA HIS A 81 -5.96 0.64 1.44
C HIS A 81 -4.98 -0.28 2.15
N LEU A 82 -4.02 0.28 2.87
CA LEU A 82 -3.13 -0.48 3.75
C LEU A 82 -3.42 -0.13 5.21
N LYS A 83 -3.45 -1.16 6.06
CA LYS A 83 -3.70 -1.08 7.49
C LYS A 83 -2.52 -1.69 8.24
N LEU A 84 -1.95 -0.96 9.17
CA LEU A 84 -0.87 -1.44 10.03
C LEU A 84 -1.39 -1.57 11.47
N ARG A 85 -1.34 -2.79 12.00
CA ARG A 85 -1.79 -3.10 13.36
C ARG A 85 -0.89 -2.42 14.41
N SER A 86 -1.36 -2.35 15.64
CA SER A 86 -0.61 -1.78 16.77
C SER A 86 -0.03 -2.85 17.68
N VAL A 87 1.07 -2.53 18.36
CA VAL A 87 1.74 -3.46 19.28
C VAL A 87 0.80 -3.90 20.40
N SER A 88 -0.12 -3.04 20.84
CA SER A 88 -1.07 -3.35 21.91
C SER A 88 -2.02 -4.49 21.57
N ARG A 89 -2.25 -4.78 20.28
CA ARG A 89 -3.04 -5.93 19.83
C ARG A 89 -2.25 -7.25 19.80
N LEU A 90 -0.92 -7.21 19.99
CA LEU A 90 -0.03 -8.38 19.94
C LEU A 90 0.35 -8.92 21.32
N ARG A 91 -0.18 -8.40 22.43
CA ARG A 91 -0.02 -9.08 23.72
C ARG A 91 -0.87 -10.36 23.70
N PRO A 92 -0.27 -11.55 23.84
CA PRO A 92 -1.03 -12.74 24.21
C PRO A 92 -1.60 -12.50 25.61
N GLU A 93 -2.90 -12.72 25.78
CA GLU A 93 -3.49 -12.93 27.12
C GLU A 93 -2.96 -14.22 27.75
#